data_AF-A0A964JCD7-F1
#
_entry.id   AF-A0A964JCD7-F1
#
_cell.length_a   1.000
_cell.length_b   1.000
_cell.length_c   1.000
_cell.angle_alpha   90.00
_cell.angle_beta   90.00
_cell.angle_gamma   90.00
#
_symmetry.space_group_name_H-M   'P 1'
#
loop_
_entity.id
_entity.type
_entity.pdbx_description
1 polymer ?
#
loop_
_entity_poly.entity_id
_entity_poly.type
_entity_poly.pdbx_seq_one_letter_code
_entity_poly.pdbx_strand_id
1 'polypeptide(L)'
;MIVNSWYNGYSPKERDEKYRELKRLINIGKLKEATGPCDLCCDPDVDVEYHDEDYGKPYIWIKPALLCLCRHCHRTKLHKRFKNISNWNVYLAHIRRGGYSKDLKDIVIKKELKEFELKKIKLLKKLRTYKKDTGSEWFANLRMDLKSLTDPKARLR
;
A
#
# COMPACT_ATOMS: atom_id res chain seq x y z
N MET A 1 10.79 2.36 28.01
CA MET A 1 9.70 3.06 27.29
C MET A 1 8.83 2.02 26.60
N ILE A 2 7.58 1.83 27.05
CA ILE A 2 6.61 1.01 26.33
C ILE A 2 6.23 1.81 25.09
N VAL A 3 6.78 1.47 23.94
CA VAL A 3 6.28 1.98 22.67
C VAL A 3 4.90 1.36 22.49
N ASN A 4 3.84 2.10 22.81
CA ASN A 4 2.47 1.74 22.43
C ASN A 4 2.40 1.79 20.90
N SER A 5 2.93 0.76 20.23
CA SER A 5 2.92 0.60 18.77
C SER A 5 1.53 0.14 18.32
N TRP A 6 0.53 0.94 18.66
CA TRP A 6 -0.82 0.76 18.15
C TRP A 6 -0.79 1.20 16.68
N TYR A 7 -1.33 0.36 15.82
CA TYR A 7 -1.43 0.64 14.39
C TYR A 7 -2.87 0.44 13.96
N ASN A 8 -3.46 1.46 13.34
CA ASN A 8 -4.87 1.46 12.98
C ASN A 8 -5.77 1.05 14.16
N GLY A 9 -5.50 1.53 15.38
CA GLY A 9 -6.31 1.23 16.55
C GLY A 9 -6.18 -0.20 17.10
N TYR A 10 -5.26 -1.00 16.56
CA TYR A 10 -4.97 -2.36 17.03
C TYR A 10 -3.66 -2.41 17.78
N SER A 11 -3.69 -3.09 18.91
CA SER A 11 -2.51 -3.42 19.70
C SER A 11 -1.55 -4.33 18.93
N PRO A 12 -0.24 -4.34 19.27
CA PRO A 12 0.70 -5.33 18.74
C PRO A 12 0.19 -6.77 18.90
N LYS A 13 -0.46 -7.09 20.03
CA LYS A 13 -1.00 -8.43 20.29
C LYS A 13 -2.07 -8.84 19.27
N GLU A 14 -3.02 -7.96 18.95
CA GLU A 14 -4.07 -8.25 17.95
C GLU A 14 -3.49 -8.46 16.55
N ARG A 15 -2.46 -7.68 16.20
CA ARG A 15 -1.75 -7.82 14.92
C ARG A 15 -0.98 -9.14 14.86
N ASP A 16 -0.31 -9.51 15.93
CA ASP A 16 0.41 -10.77 16.05
C ASP A 16 -0.53 -11.98 16.02
N GLU A 17 -1.70 -11.90 16.65
CA GLU A 17 -2.74 -12.94 16.58
C GLU A 17 -3.18 -13.18 15.13
N LYS A 18 -3.49 -12.12 14.38
CA LYS A 18 -3.86 -12.24 12.97
C LYS A 18 -2.70 -12.80 12.14
N TYR A 19 -1.47 -12.35 12.38
CA TYR A 19 -0.30 -12.85 11.66
C TYR A 19 -0.05 -14.35 11.92
N ARG A 20 -0.23 -14.83 13.15
CA ARG A 20 -0.13 -16.26 13.47
C ARG A 20 -1.20 -17.07 12.75
N GLU A 21 -2.44 -16.58 12.73
CA GLU A 21 -3.53 -17.24 12.02
C GLU A 21 -3.29 -17.28 10.51
N LEU A 22 -2.80 -16.18 9.93
CA LEU A 22 -2.37 -16.12 8.52
C LEU A 22 -1.35 -17.23 8.22
N LYS A 23 -0.29 -17.33 9.03
CA LYS A 23 0.76 -18.36 8.86
C LYS A 23 0.20 -19.78 9.02
N ARG A 24 -0.69 -19.99 9.98
CA ARG A 24 -1.38 -21.28 10.16
C ARG A 24 -2.19 -21.65 8.92
N LEU A 25 -2.99 -20.73 8.38
CA LEU A 25 -3.82 -20.94 7.19
C LEU A 25 -2.99 -21.26 5.95
N ILE A 26 -1.86 -20.59 5.78
CA ILE A 26 -0.89 -20.89 4.72
C ILE A 26 -0.33 -22.30 4.89
N ASN A 27 0.12 -22.64 6.10
CA ASN A 27 0.74 -23.93 6.39
C ASN A 27 -0.20 -25.11 6.15
N ILE A 28 -1.50 -24.97 6.45
CA ILE A 28 -2.50 -26.01 6.20
C ILE A 28 -3.11 -25.96 4.79
N GLY A 29 -2.60 -25.10 3.91
CA GLY A 29 -3.06 -24.96 2.52
C GLY A 29 -4.43 -24.31 2.35
N LYS A 30 -5.03 -23.72 3.40
CA LYS A 30 -6.31 -23.00 3.30
C LYS A 30 -6.16 -21.61 2.70
N LEU A 31 -4.96 -21.01 2.80
CA LEU A 31 -4.61 -19.76 2.14
C LEU A 31 -3.34 -19.97 1.32
N LYS A 32 -3.26 -19.36 0.14
CA LYS A 32 -2.03 -19.40 -0.67
C LYS A 32 -0.99 -18.46 -0.09
N GLU A 33 0.27 -18.62 -0.51
CA GLU A 33 1.28 -17.59 -0.25
C GLU A 33 0.98 -16.32 -1.06
N ALA A 34 1.50 -15.20 -0.55
CA ALA A 34 1.38 -13.92 -1.24
C ALA A 34 2.09 -14.02 -2.60
N THR A 35 1.32 -13.87 -3.67
CA THR A 35 1.79 -14.02 -5.05
C THR A 35 1.11 -13.01 -5.95
N GLY A 36 1.65 -12.85 -7.16
CA GLY A 36 1.10 -11.99 -8.20
C GLY A 36 1.68 -10.58 -8.19
N PRO A 37 1.19 -9.71 -9.10
CA PRO A 37 1.70 -8.37 -9.18
C PRO A 37 1.35 -7.59 -7.92
N CYS A 38 2.21 -6.65 -7.53
CA CYS A 38 1.96 -5.77 -6.41
C CYS A 38 0.62 -5.02 -6.58
N ASP A 39 -0.29 -5.11 -5.61
CA ASP A 39 -1.63 -4.53 -5.69
C ASP A 39 -1.66 -3.00 -5.75
N LEU A 40 -0.55 -2.37 -5.35
CA LEU A 40 -0.38 -0.91 -5.41
C LEU A 40 0.22 -0.47 -6.75
N CYS A 41 1.42 -0.93 -7.11
CA CYS A 41 2.10 -0.46 -8.32
C CYS A 41 1.92 -1.35 -9.56
N CYS A 42 1.28 -2.51 -9.44
CA CYS A 42 1.04 -3.47 -10.53
C CYS A 42 2.31 -4.03 -11.19
N ASP A 43 3.45 -4.03 -10.48
CA ASP A 43 4.69 -4.63 -10.97
C ASP A 43 4.58 -6.16 -10.85
N PRO A 44 4.71 -6.93 -11.96
CA PRO A 44 4.59 -8.39 -11.94
C PRO A 44 5.87 -9.10 -11.50
N ASP A 45 7.03 -8.42 -11.51
CA ASP A 45 8.35 -9.05 -11.36
C ASP A 45 8.95 -8.79 -9.96
N VAL A 46 8.09 -8.73 -8.93
CA VAL A 46 8.53 -8.39 -7.56
C VAL A 46 7.93 -9.35 -6.55
N ASP A 47 8.74 -9.68 -5.54
CA ASP A 47 8.23 -10.36 -4.35
C ASP A 47 7.22 -9.48 -3.62
N VAL A 48 6.17 -10.12 -3.13
CA VAL A 48 5.06 -9.47 -2.42
C VAL A 48 4.88 -10.06 -1.03
N GLU A 49 4.46 -9.21 -0.11
CA GLU A 49 4.06 -9.59 1.25
C GLU A 49 2.56 -9.32 1.39
N TYR A 50 1.88 -10.13 2.19
CA TYR A 50 0.52 -9.79 2.60
C TYR A 50 0.52 -8.52 3.45
N HIS A 51 -0.41 -7.63 3.15
CA HIS A 51 -0.67 -6.40 3.88
C HIS A 51 -2.17 -6.26 4.14
N ASP A 52 -2.49 -5.80 5.33
CA ASP A 52 -3.83 -5.54 5.82
C ASP A 52 -3.86 -4.27 6.66
N GLU A 53 -4.97 -3.55 6.59
CA GLU A 53 -5.22 -2.37 7.43
C GLU A 53 -6.25 -2.63 8.53
N ASP A 54 -6.99 -3.73 8.42
CA ASP A 54 -8.01 -4.19 9.36
C ASP A 54 -7.56 -5.49 10.06
N TYR A 55 -7.30 -5.41 11.37
CA TYR A 55 -6.97 -6.56 12.21
C TYR A 55 -8.18 -7.06 13.03
N GLY A 56 -9.40 -6.60 12.72
CA GLY A 56 -10.61 -6.95 13.45
C GLY A 56 -11.09 -8.37 13.17
N LYS A 57 -11.73 -8.99 14.17
CA LYS A 57 -12.42 -10.29 14.02
C LYS A 57 -13.87 -10.07 13.54
N PRO A 58 -14.43 -10.97 12.70
CA PRO A 58 -13.75 -12.07 12.03
C PRO A 58 -12.74 -11.56 10.98
N TYR A 59 -11.62 -12.28 10.84
CA TYR A 59 -10.56 -11.92 9.89
C TYR A 59 -11.02 -12.13 8.45
N ILE A 60 -10.70 -11.17 7.58
CA ILE A 60 -10.98 -11.23 6.15
C ILE A 60 -9.65 -11.44 5.40
N TRP A 61 -9.59 -12.51 4.61
CA TRP A 61 -8.37 -12.97 3.91
C TRP A 61 -8.43 -12.76 2.39
N ILE A 62 -9.34 -11.91 1.94
CA ILE A 62 -9.56 -11.60 0.53
C ILE A 62 -9.41 -10.09 0.30
N LYS A 63 -9.23 -9.68 -0.95
CA LYS A 63 -9.21 -8.27 -1.34
C LYS A 63 -10.61 -7.65 -1.12
N PRO A 64 -10.70 -6.37 -0.70
CA PRO A 64 -9.60 -5.43 -0.48
C PRO A 64 -8.96 -5.48 0.92
N ALA A 65 -9.43 -6.32 1.84
CA ALA A 65 -8.91 -6.39 3.21
C ALA A 65 -7.50 -7.00 3.32
N LEU A 66 -7.16 -7.94 2.44
CA LEU A 66 -5.83 -8.55 2.34
C LEU A 66 -5.23 -8.32 0.95
N LEU A 67 -4.15 -7.55 0.89
CA LEU A 67 -3.46 -7.13 -0.33
C LEU A 67 -2.08 -7.78 -0.43
N CYS A 68 -1.58 -7.99 -1.64
CA CYS A 68 -0.21 -8.41 -1.92
C CYS A 68 0.61 -7.19 -2.33
N LEU A 69 1.55 -6.75 -1.50
CA LEU A 69 2.34 -5.53 -1.75
C LEU A 69 3.83 -5.83 -1.83
N CYS A 70 4.52 -5.23 -2.80
CA CYS A 70 5.97 -5.27 -2.80
C CYS A 70 6.53 -4.48 -1.61
N ARG A 71 7.73 -4.86 -1.14
CA ARG A 71 8.35 -4.27 0.05
C ARG A 71 8.44 -2.74 0.01
N HIS A 72 8.69 -2.15 -1.17
CA HIS A 72 8.75 -0.70 -1.32
C HIS A 72 7.36 -0.06 -1.13
N CYS A 73 6.36 -0.49 -1.92
CA CYS A 73 4.97 -0.06 -1.77
C CYS A 73 4.47 -0.18 -0.33
N HIS A 74 4.72 -1.33 0.29
CA HIS A 74 4.29 -1.62 1.65
C HIS A 74 4.97 -0.67 2.67
N ARG A 75 6.29 -0.70 2.76
CA ARG A 75 7.03 -0.11 3.90
C ARG A 75 7.42 1.36 3.70
N THR A 76 7.62 1.81 2.46
CA THR A 76 8.14 3.16 2.18
C THR A 76 7.07 4.12 1.71
N LYS A 77 5.97 3.62 1.14
CA LYS A 77 4.88 4.43 0.61
C LYS A 77 3.65 4.34 1.52
N LEU A 78 3.03 3.18 1.62
CA LEU A 78 1.74 3.01 2.31
C LEU A 78 1.83 3.33 3.81
N HIS A 79 2.79 2.73 4.54
CA HIS A 79 2.99 3.01 5.96
C HIS A 79 3.44 4.45 6.26
N LYS A 80 4.06 5.13 5.29
CA LYS A 80 4.56 6.50 5.47
C LYS A 80 3.61 7.58 4.97
N ARG A 81 2.48 7.21 4.34
CA ARG A 81 1.54 8.16 3.71
C ARG A 81 1.07 9.28 4.64
N PHE A 82 0.86 8.96 5.91
CA PHE A 82 0.40 9.92 6.94
C PHE A 82 1.44 11.00 7.27
N LYS A 83 2.73 10.70 7.11
CA LYS A 83 3.83 11.63 7.42
C LYS A 83 4.25 12.46 6.22
N ASN A 84 3.91 12.01 5.01
CA ASN A 84 4.31 12.70 3.78
C ASN A 84 3.23 12.55 2.70
N ILE A 85 2.16 13.33 2.86
CA ILE A 85 1.00 13.35 1.97
C ILE A 85 1.41 13.78 0.55
N SER A 86 2.30 14.78 0.44
CA SER A 86 2.83 15.23 -0.87
C SER A 86 3.48 14.08 -1.62
N ASN A 87 4.40 13.36 -0.96
CA ASN A 87 5.09 12.22 -1.57
C ASN A 87 4.13 11.09 -1.96
N TRP A 88 3.09 10.85 -1.14
CA TRP A 88 2.06 9.87 -1.46
C TRP A 88 1.29 10.26 -2.72
N ASN A 89 0.83 11.51 -2.83
CA ASN A 89 0.09 11.99 -4.01
C ASN A 89 0.94 11.94 -5.29
N VAL A 90 2.20 12.37 -5.21
CA VAL A 90 3.17 12.26 -6.32
C VAL A 90 3.37 10.79 -6.70
N TYR A 91 3.41 9.89 -5.72
CA TYR A 91 3.55 8.46 -5.97
C TYR A 91 2.29 7.84 -6.61
N LEU A 92 1.08 8.27 -6.23
CA LEU A 92 -0.14 7.84 -6.90
C LEU A 92 -0.18 8.32 -8.36
N ALA A 93 0.27 9.56 -8.63
CA ALA A 93 0.43 10.05 -9.99
C ALA A 93 1.45 9.21 -10.78
N HIS A 94 2.56 8.81 -10.14
CA HIS A 94 3.55 7.91 -10.71
C HIS A 94 2.97 6.52 -11.05
N ILE A 95 2.10 5.97 -10.21
CA ILE A 95 1.42 4.69 -10.50
C ILE A 95 0.46 4.85 -11.67
N ARG A 96 -0.36 5.90 -11.67
CA ARG A 96 -1.40 6.12 -12.70
C ARG A 96 -0.84 6.38 -14.10
N ARG A 97 0.41 6.85 -14.22
CA ARG A 97 1.13 6.92 -15.50
C ARG A 97 1.78 5.59 -15.94
N GLY A 98 1.55 4.51 -15.19
CA GLY A 98 2.12 3.17 -15.41
C GLY A 98 3.48 2.92 -14.75
N GLY A 99 3.85 3.71 -13.74
CA GLY A 99 5.11 3.58 -13.02
C GLY A 99 5.10 2.54 -11.91
N TYR A 100 6.20 1.83 -11.79
CA TYR A 100 6.45 0.82 -10.76
C TYR A 100 7.34 1.37 -9.65
N SER A 101 7.25 0.78 -8.45
CA SER A 101 8.15 1.14 -7.34
C SER A 101 9.64 1.04 -7.74
N LYS A 102 10.02 0.05 -8.57
CA LYS A 102 11.39 -0.14 -9.02
C LYS A 102 11.90 1.01 -9.91
N ASP A 103 11.01 1.68 -10.63
CA ASP A 103 11.34 2.81 -11.50
C ASP A 103 11.85 4.02 -10.71
N LEU A 104 11.53 4.12 -9.42
CA LEU A 104 12.05 5.17 -8.55
C LEU A 104 13.57 5.08 -8.34
N LYS A 105 14.23 4.00 -8.78
CA LYS A 105 15.70 3.93 -8.80
C LYS A 105 16.29 4.81 -9.91
N ASP A 106 15.56 5.02 -11.00
CA ASP A 106 15.96 5.85 -12.14
C ASP A 106 15.99 7.35 -11.75
N ILE A 107 17.13 7.99 -12.03
CA ILE A 107 17.37 9.40 -11.71
C ILE A 107 16.51 10.35 -12.55
N VAL A 108 16.22 10.00 -13.81
CA VAL A 108 15.38 10.80 -14.72
C VAL A 108 13.95 10.83 -14.19
N ILE A 109 13.44 9.67 -13.78
CA ILE A 109 12.11 9.54 -13.18
C ILE A 109 12.03 10.30 -11.86
N LYS A 110 13.04 10.16 -10.98
CA LYS A 110 13.10 10.93 -9.72
C LYS A 110 13.06 12.44 -9.97
N LYS A 111 13.83 12.93 -10.95
CA LYS A 111 13.89 14.36 -11.29
C LYS A 111 12.54 14.86 -11.78
N GLU A 112 11.90 14.11 -12.68
CA GLU A 112 10.58 14.44 -13.20
C GLU A 112 9.51 14.48 -12.09
N LEU A 113 9.50 13.50 -11.18
CA LEU A 113 8.58 13.49 -10.05
C LEU A 113 8.79 14.68 -9.11
N LYS A 114 10.04 15.12 -8.92
CA LYS A 114 10.36 16.32 -8.14
C LYS A 114 9.88 17.59 -8.84
N GLU A 115 10.04 17.69 -10.15
CA GLU A 115 9.52 18.82 -10.93
C GLU A 115 7.98 18.88 -10.90
N PHE A 116 7.32 17.72 -10.93
CA PHE A 116 5.87 17.60 -10.77
C PHE A 116 5.42 18.00 -9.36
N GLU A 117 6.11 17.54 -8.31
CA GLU A 117 5.84 17.93 -6.92
C GLU A 117 5.95 19.45 -6.73
N LEU A 118 6.97 20.07 -7.35
CA LEU A 118 7.19 21.53 -7.34
C LEU A 118 6.29 22.30 -8.31
N LYS A 119 5.33 21.63 -8.97
CA LYS A 119 4.40 22.22 -9.96
C LYS A 119 5.08 22.90 -11.16
N LYS A 120 6.35 22.56 -11.45
CA LYS A 120 7.08 23.06 -12.63
C LYS A 120 6.58 22.44 -13.93
N ILE A 121 6.08 21.21 -13.83
CA ILE A 121 5.39 20.51 -14.91
C ILE A 121 3.98 20.13 -14.44
N LYS A 122 3.02 20.15 -15.37
CA LYS A 122 1.62 19.82 -15.08
C LYS A 122 1.28 18.34 -15.27
N LEU A 123 2.04 17.65 -16.10
CA LEU A 123 1.79 16.25 -16.48
C LEU A 123 3.08 15.46 -16.46
N LEU A 124 2.96 14.20 -16.03
CA LEU A 124 4.05 13.23 -16.07
C LEU A 124 4.01 12.47 -17.41
N LYS A 125 5.19 12.15 -17.95
CA LYS A 125 5.31 11.32 -19.16
C LYS A 125 4.78 9.92 -18.88
N LYS A 126 3.98 9.38 -19.80
CA LYS A 126 3.46 8.01 -19.69
C LYS A 126 4.63 7.00 -19.76
N LEU A 127 4.64 6.02 -18.85
CA LEU A 127 5.63 4.95 -18.84
C LEU A 127 5.05 3.65 -19.41
N ARG A 128 3.86 3.27 -18.94
CA ARG A 128 3.15 2.04 -19.35
C ARG A 128 1.65 2.31 -19.38
N THR A 129 0.89 1.41 -20.00
CA THR A 129 -0.57 1.47 -19.91
C THR A 129 -1.02 1.03 -18.52
N TYR A 130 -1.60 1.96 -17.78
CA TYR A 130 -2.23 1.67 -16.51
C TYR A 130 -3.62 1.06 -16.77
N LYS A 131 -3.85 -0.14 -16.23
CA LYS A 131 -5.03 -0.96 -16.57
C LYS A 131 -6.25 -0.71 -15.69
N LYS A 132 -6.15 0.12 -14.65
CA LYS A 132 -7.24 0.38 -13.70
C LYS A 132 -7.85 1.75 -13.98
N ASP A 133 -9.15 1.86 -13.78
CA ASP A 133 -9.84 3.14 -13.88
C ASP A 133 -9.45 4.03 -12.70
N THR A 134 -9.09 5.28 -12.98
CA THR A 134 -8.75 6.24 -11.93
C THR A 134 -9.96 6.48 -11.03
N GLY A 135 -9.78 6.30 -9.73
CA GLY A 135 -10.84 6.40 -8.72
C GLY A 135 -11.44 5.04 -8.31
N SER A 136 -11.35 4.01 -9.16
CA SER A 136 -11.76 2.64 -8.81
C SER A 136 -10.73 1.91 -7.92
N GLU A 137 -9.55 2.51 -7.77
CA GLU A 137 -8.42 1.87 -7.12
C GLU A 137 -8.64 1.82 -5.61
N TRP A 138 -8.33 0.69 -4.98
CA TRP A 138 -8.49 0.53 -3.53
C TRP A 138 -7.79 1.66 -2.73
N PHE A 139 -6.66 2.14 -3.24
CA PHE A 139 -5.89 3.20 -2.61
C PHE A 139 -6.42 4.62 -2.89
N ALA A 140 -7.36 4.79 -3.82
CA ALA A 140 -7.93 6.11 -4.15
C ALA A 140 -8.79 6.66 -3.00
N ASN A 141 -9.38 5.78 -2.21
CA ASN A 141 -10.27 6.11 -1.09
C ASN A 141 -9.58 5.98 0.28
N LEU A 142 -8.27 5.73 0.30
CA LEU A 142 -7.53 5.69 1.55
C LEU A 142 -7.49 7.06 2.19
N ARG A 143 -7.85 7.10 3.46
CA ARG A 143 -7.64 8.27 4.29
C ARG A 143 -6.16 8.45 4.61
N MET A 144 -5.76 9.72 4.66
CA MET A 144 -4.39 10.16 4.90
C MET A 144 -4.25 11.00 6.18
N ASP A 145 -5.36 11.28 6.86
CA ASP A 145 -5.37 12.05 8.10
C ASP A 145 -5.05 11.15 9.31
N LEU A 146 -4.47 11.73 10.36
CA LEU A 146 -4.10 10.96 11.55
C LEU A 146 -5.30 10.34 12.28
N LYS A 147 -6.52 10.91 12.16
CA LYS A 147 -7.72 10.34 12.80
C LYS A 147 -8.08 8.98 12.20
N SER A 148 -7.67 8.71 10.97
CA SER A 148 -7.89 7.41 10.31
C SER A 148 -7.14 6.27 10.99
N LEU A 149 -6.04 6.57 11.69
CA LEU A 149 -5.29 5.58 12.47
C LEU A 149 -6.09 5.02 13.65
N THR A 150 -7.22 5.62 14.02
CA THR A 150 -8.08 5.11 15.09
C THR A 150 -9.51 4.89 14.63
N ASP A 151 -9.87 5.28 13.41
CA ASP A 151 -11.22 5.14 12.87
C ASP A 151 -11.41 3.78 12.18
N PRO A 152 -12.29 2.91 12.69
CA PRO A 152 -12.59 1.63 12.04
C PRO A 152 -13.12 1.77 10.61
N LYS A 153 -13.81 2.87 10.29
CA LYS A 153 -14.36 3.13 8.94
C LYS A 153 -13.30 3.48 7.90
N ALA A 154 -12.07 3.78 8.33
CA ALA A 154 -10.97 4.08 7.42
C ALA A 154 -10.31 2.83 6.82
N ARG A 155 -10.71 1.63 7.28
CA ARG A 155 -10.07 0.36 6.93
C ARG A 155 -10.90 -0.35 5.89
N LEU A 156 -10.24 -0.83 4.85
CA LEU A 156 -10.87 -1.67 3.84
C LEU A 156 -11.18 -3.04 4.47
N ARG A 157 -12.45 -3.42 4.44
CA ARG A 157 -12.97 -4.72 4.86
C ARG A 157 -13.54 -5.45 3.66
#